data_AF-A0A2V6TX89-F1
#
_entry.id   AF-A0A2V6TX89-F1
#
_cell.length_a   1.000
_cell.length_b   1.000
_cell.length_c   1.000
_cell.angle_alpha   90.00
_cell.angle_beta   90.00
_cell.angle_gamma   90.00
#
_symmetry.space_group_name_H-M   'P 1'
#
loop_
_entity.id
_entity.type
_entity.pdbx_description
1 polymer ?
#
loop_
_entity_poly.entity_id
_entity_poly.type
_entity_poly.pdbx_seq_one_letter_code
_entity_poly.pdbx_strand_id
1 'polypeptide(L)'
;MPIIRVSNPTFDERKSGNRVFVRFRVNRQPDQSWIETFKGHAASSVLRAAQAVFSGTEATLELAKPKSLAELSTALDCFIECANLGLRSWGSPARSPEEARGQVRT
;
A
#
# COMPACT_ATOMS: atom_id res chain seq x y z
N MET A 1 -0.25 -7.02 15.81
CA MET A 1 0.98 -6.26 15.48
C MET A 1 0.84 -5.70 14.08
N PRO A 2 1.09 -4.39 13.87
CA PRO A 2 1.01 -3.78 12.54
C PRO A 2 2.09 -4.35 11.61
N ILE A 3 1.84 -4.26 10.31
CA ILE A 3 2.83 -4.58 9.29
C ILE A 3 3.80 -3.42 9.21
N ILE A 4 5.09 -3.68 9.24
CA ILE A 4 6.14 -2.65 9.10
C ILE A 4 7.18 -3.11 8.10
N ARG A 5 7.82 -2.16 7.43
CA ARG A 5 8.98 -2.42 6.59
C ARG A 5 10.19 -2.74 7.47
N VAL A 6 10.92 -3.81 7.12
CA VAL A 6 12.10 -4.29 7.88
C VAL A 6 13.38 -4.29 7.07
N SER A 7 13.32 -3.86 5.80
CA SER A 7 14.51 -3.69 4.96
C SER A 7 14.49 -2.32 4.29
N ASN A 8 15.68 -1.82 3.93
CA ASN A 8 15.75 -0.72 3.00
C ASN A 8 15.20 -1.15 1.63
N PRO A 9 14.49 -0.25 0.91
CA PRO A 9 14.09 -0.52 -0.45
C PRO A 9 15.31 -0.54 -1.36
N THR A 10 15.33 -1.48 -2.30
CA THR A 10 16.39 -1.60 -3.31
C THR A 10 15.78 -1.43 -4.70
N PHE A 11 16.44 -0.66 -5.57
CA PHE A 11 16.07 -0.56 -6.98
C PHE A 11 16.60 -1.77 -7.75
N ASP A 12 15.73 -2.41 -8.52
CA ASP A 12 16.12 -3.41 -9.51
C ASP A 12 16.22 -2.70 -10.87
N GLU A 13 17.44 -2.53 -11.38
CA GLU A 13 17.73 -1.79 -12.61
C GLU A 13 17.40 -2.60 -13.88
N ARG A 14 16.37 -3.46 -13.87
CA ARG A 14 15.94 -4.13 -15.10
C ARG A 14 15.37 -3.11 -16.09
N LYS A 15 16.28 -2.77 -17.01
CA LYS A 15 16.21 -1.84 -18.14
C LYS A 15 14.94 -2.01 -18.97
N SER A 16 14.10 -0.97 -18.99
CA SER A 16 13.80 -0.13 -20.17
C SER A 16 12.47 0.60 -19.92
N GLY A 17 12.51 1.91 -19.67
CA GLY A 17 11.31 2.75 -19.46
C GLY A 17 11.46 3.78 -18.33
N ASN A 18 10.43 4.62 -18.14
CA ASN A 18 10.35 5.63 -17.07
C ASN A 18 9.93 5.04 -15.71
N ARG A 19 10.01 3.72 -15.56
CA ARG A 19 9.57 2.98 -14.39
C ARG A 19 10.70 2.16 -13.80
N VAL A 20 10.65 1.98 -12.50
CA VAL A 20 11.63 1.23 -11.72
C VAL A 20 10.93 0.15 -10.92
N PHE A 21 11.61 -0.98 -10.76
CA PHE A 21 11.19 -2.00 -9.82
C PHE A 21 11.86 -1.76 -8.48
N VAL A 22 11.08 -1.81 -7.41
CA VAL A 22 11.55 -1.63 -6.03
C VAL A 22 11.22 -2.88 -5.25
N ARG A 23 12.21 -3.37 -4.49
CA ARG A 23 12.06 -4.53 -3.62
C ARG A 23 12.26 -4.13 -2.16
N PHE A 24 11.42 -4.65 -1.27
CA PHE A 24 11.59 -4.51 0.18
C PHE A 24 10.94 -5.68 0.92
N ARG A 25 11.17 -5.76 2.23
CA ARG A 25 10.59 -6.78 3.12
C ARG A 25 9.74 -6.15 4.21
N VAL A 26 8.70 -6.88 4.61
CA VAL A 26 7.87 -6.57 5.78
C VAL A 26 8.05 -7.60 6.89
N ASN A 27 7.67 -7.26 8.12
CA ASN A 27 7.84 -8.12 9.30
C ASN A 27 6.98 -9.39 9.30
N ARG A 28 5.90 -9.44 8.50
CA ARG A 28 4.97 -10.59 8.42
C ARG A 28 4.23 -10.58 7.09
N GLN A 29 3.71 -11.74 6.70
CA GLN A 29 2.90 -11.86 5.50
C GLN A 29 1.61 -11.01 5.64
N PRO A 30 1.35 -10.07 4.71
CA PRO A 30 0.09 -9.35 4.67
C PRO A 30 -1.03 -10.26 4.15
N ASP A 31 -2.24 -10.03 4.67
CA ASP A 31 -3.44 -10.65 4.10
C ASP A 31 -3.91 -9.91 2.83
N GLN A 32 -4.85 -10.52 2.13
CA GLN A 32 -5.34 -10.02 0.84
C GLN A 32 -6.02 -8.63 0.96
N SER A 33 -6.77 -8.38 2.03
CA SER A 33 -7.44 -7.08 2.25
C SER A 33 -6.43 -5.96 2.46
N TRP A 34 -5.36 -6.23 3.22
CA TRP A 34 -4.26 -5.30 3.39
C TRP A 34 -3.55 -5.03 2.07
N ILE A 35 -3.24 -6.07 1.28
CA ILE A 35 -2.58 -5.94 -0.03
C ILE A 35 -3.40 -5.07 -0.98
N GLU A 36 -4.72 -5.24 -1.01
CA GLU A 36 -5.63 -4.42 -1.83
C GLU A 36 -5.64 -2.96 -1.41
N THR A 37 -5.68 -2.70 -0.11
CA THR A 37 -5.63 -1.33 0.42
C THR A 37 -4.30 -0.66 0.09
N PHE A 38 -3.19 -1.36 0.29
CA PHE A 38 -1.85 -0.92 -0.08
C PHE A 38 -1.76 -0.59 -1.58
N LYS A 39 -2.24 -1.49 -2.44
CA LYS A 39 -2.24 -1.31 -3.90
C LYS A 39 -3.04 -0.09 -4.33
N GLY A 40 -4.26 0.06 -3.80
CA GLY A 40 -5.12 1.20 -4.14
C GLY A 40 -4.45 2.53 -3.80
N HIS A 41 -3.88 2.63 -2.59
CA HIS A 41 -3.21 3.85 -2.18
C HIS A 41 -1.92 4.11 -2.97
N ALA A 42 -1.06 3.10 -3.13
CA ALA A 42 0.18 3.23 -3.88
C ALA A 42 -0.05 3.61 -5.36
N ALA A 43 -1.11 3.09 -5.99
CA ALA A 43 -1.49 3.45 -7.35
C ALA A 43 -1.97 4.90 -7.48
N SER A 44 -2.72 5.39 -6.48
CA SER A 44 -3.23 6.78 -6.44
C SER A 44 -2.16 7.83 -6.05
N SER A 45 -1.00 7.38 -5.59
CA SER A 45 0.08 8.24 -5.11
C SER A 45 0.90 8.91 -6.22
N VAL A 46 1.79 9.82 -5.83
CA VAL A 46 2.78 10.45 -6.74
C VAL A 46 3.71 9.44 -7.42
N LEU A 47 3.95 8.28 -6.78
CA LEU A 47 4.78 7.22 -7.34
C LEU A 47 4.04 6.39 -8.40
N ARG A 48 2.72 6.57 -8.55
CA ARG A 48 1.86 5.91 -9.54
C ARG A 48 2.19 4.43 -9.69
N ALA A 49 2.16 3.70 -8.56
CA ALA A 49 2.52 2.30 -8.54
C ALA A 49 1.62 1.52 -9.52
N ALA A 50 2.25 0.88 -10.49
CA ALA A 50 1.57 0.12 -11.53
C ALA A 50 1.13 -1.25 -11.04
N GLN A 51 2.02 -1.86 -10.27
CA GLN A 51 1.93 -3.22 -9.85
C GLN A 51 2.62 -3.35 -8.50
N ALA A 52 2.00 -4.12 -7.61
CA ALA A 52 2.62 -4.55 -6.36
C ALA A 52 2.38 -6.05 -6.21
N VAL A 53 3.43 -6.80 -5.94
CA VAL A 53 3.38 -8.25 -5.72
C VAL A 53 3.98 -8.53 -4.35
N PHE A 54 3.25 -9.29 -3.55
CA PHE A 54 3.71 -9.76 -2.24
C PHE A 54 3.87 -11.27 -2.30
N SER A 55 5.08 -11.75 -2.02
CA SER A 55 5.42 -13.18 -1.93
C SER A 55 5.88 -13.46 -0.50
N GLY A 56 4.94 -13.86 0.35
CA GLY A 56 5.19 -13.96 1.79
C GLY A 56 5.48 -12.58 2.39
N THR A 57 6.69 -12.37 2.89
CA THR A 57 7.16 -11.10 3.46
C THR A 57 7.89 -10.21 2.46
N GLU A 58 8.19 -10.70 1.26
CA GLU A 58 8.87 -9.94 0.22
C GLU A 58 7.87 -9.20 -0.66
N ALA A 59 8.13 -7.92 -0.91
CA ALA A 59 7.33 -7.06 -1.75
C ALA A 59 8.15 -6.58 -2.94
N THR A 60 7.54 -6.63 -4.13
CA THR A 60 8.08 -6.05 -5.36
C THR A 60 7.06 -5.09 -5.93
N LEU A 61 7.45 -3.84 -6.16
CA LEU A 61 6.60 -2.81 -6.74
C LEU A 61 7.20 -2.30 -8.05
N GLU A 62 6.34 -2.05 -9.03
CA GLU A 62 6.66 -1.28 -10.22
C GLU A 62 6.11 0.15 -10.04
N LEU A 63 6.97 1.15 -10.08
CA LEU A 63 6.61 2.55 -9.81
C LEU A 63 7.31 3.52 -10.75
N ALA A 64 6.74 4.73 -10.89
CA ALA A 64 7.41 5.83 -11.56
C ALA A 64 8.70 6.17 -10.82
N LYS A 65 9.77 6.50 -11.55
CA LYS A 65 11.09 6.74 -10.95
C LYS A 65 11.01 7.83 -9.85
N PRO A 66 11.30 7.51 -8.58
CA PRO A 66 11.32 8.48 -7.51
C PRO A 66 12.54 9.39 -7.66
N LYS A 67 12.48 10.61 -7.10
CA LYS A 67 13.59 11.58 -7.15
C LYS A 67 14.74 11.15 -6.25
N SER A 68 14.45 10.41 -5.18
CA SER A 68 15.45 9.92 -4.23
C SER A 68 15.01 8.66 -3.48
N LEU A 69 15.97 7.96 -2.87
CA LEU A 69 15.70 6.82 -1.98
C LEU A 69 14.95 7.24 -0.71
N ALA A 70 15.18 8.47 -0.22
CA ALA A 70 14.51 9.02 0.95
C ALA A 70 13.01 9.22 0.69
N GLU A 71 12.66 9.86 -0.43
CA GLU A 71 11.28 10.02 -0.88
C GLU A 71 10.57 8.66 -1.01
N LEU A 72 11.23 7.69 -1.64
CA LEU A 72 10.70 6.34 -1.76
C LEU A 72 10.45 5.70 -0.39
N SER A 73 11.40 5.79 0.52
CA SER A 73 11.29 5.18 1.86
C SER A 73 10.11 5.79 2.63
N THR A 74 10.01 7.12 2.66
CA THR A 74 8.88 7.82 3.30
C THR A 74 7.55 7.41 2.68
N ALA A 75 7.45 7.37 1.34
CA ALA A 75 6.22 6.99 0.68
C ALA A 75 5.80 5.54 0.99
N LEU A 76 6.75 4.60 0.98
CA LEU A 76 6.48 3.20 1.33
C LEU A 76 5.98 3.05 2.78
N ASP A 77 6.59 3.77 3.72
CA ASP A 77 6.17 3.74 5.12
C ASP A 77 4.76 4.31 5.27
N CYS A 78 4.45 5.44 4.63
CA CYS A 78 3.08 5.98 4.60
C CYS A 78 2.07 5.00 3.97
N PHE A 79 2.43 4.30 2.90
CA PHE A 79 1.53 3.33 2.26
C PHE A 79 1.23 2.15 3.19
N ILE A 80 2.26 1.67 3.90
CA ILE A 80 2.14 0.59 4.88
C ILE A 80 1.26 1.04 6.07
N GLU A 81 1.47 2.24 6.58
CA GLU A 81 0.67 2.82 7.66
C GLU A 81 -0.80 2.99 7.26
N CYS A 82 -1.06 3.55 6.08
CA CYS A 82 -2.43 3.68 5.54
C CYS A 82 -3.13 2.32 5.39
N ALA A 83 -2.40 1.30 4.91
CA ALA A 83 -2.93 -0.06 4.77
C ALA A 83 -3.20 -0.72 6.14
N ASN A 84 -2.33 -0.50 7.14
CA ASN A 84 -2.56 -0.98 8.51
C ASN A 84 -3.82 -0.37 9.15
N LEU A 85 -4.10 0.90 8.85
CA LEU A 85 -5.30 1.58 9.32
C LEU A 85 -6.57 1.13 8.57
N GLY A 86 -6.45 0.30 7.54
CA GLY A 86 -7.58 -0.13 6.71
C GLY A 86 -8.24 1.03 5.97
N LEU A 87 -7.49 2.12 5.73
CA LEU A 87 -7.98 3.31 5.04
C LEU A 87 -8.16 3.01 3.56
N ARG A 88 -9.31 2.42 3.23
CA ARG A 88 -9.77 2.17 1.86
C ARG A 88 -10.19 3.49 1.21
N SER A 89 -9.23 4.37 0.90
CA SER A 89 -9.42 5.61 0.14
C SER A 89 -10.28 6.69 0.84
N TRP A 90 -9.78 7.92 0.91
CA TRP A 90 -10.66 9.10 0.97
C TRP A 90 -11.45 9.13 -0.35
N GLY A 91 -12.67 8.58 -0.35
CA GLY A 91 -13.48 8.48 -1.57
C GLY A 91 -14.80 7.69 -1.47
N SER A 92 -15.16 7.14 -0.31
CA SER A 92 -16.55 6.76 0.00
C SER A 92 -16.75 6.72 1.51
N PRO A 93 -17.80 7.35 2.06
CA PRO A 93 -18.10 7.19 3.47
C PRO A 93 -18.33 5.71 3.73
N ALA A 94 -17.64 5.17 4.74
CA ALA A 94 -17.94 3.86 5.27
C ALA A 94 -19.46 3.82 5.56
N ARG A 95 -20.20 3.02 4.80
CA ARG A 95 -21.56 2.66 5.19
C ARG A 95 -21.40 1.70 6.35
N SER A 96 -21.46 2.23 7.57
CA SER A 96 -21.52 1.45 8.80
C SER A 96 -22.61 0.38 8.67
N PRO A 97 -22.33 -0.92 8.93
CA PRO A 97 -23.35 -1.96 8.87
C PRO A 97 -24.34 -1.97 10.06
N GLU A 98 -24.31 -0.99 10.97
CA GLU A 98 -24.95 -1.13 12.29
C GLU A 98 -26.05 -0.11 12.63
N GLU A 99 -26.67 0.56 11.65
CA GLU A 99 -27.84 1.42 11.92
C GLU A 99 -29.05 1.15 10.98
N ALA A 100 -29.26 -0.11 10.61
CA ALA A 100 -30.53 -0.56 10.00
C ALA A 100 -31.42 -1.34 10.97
N ARG A 101 -31.24 -1.16 12.28
CA ARG A 101 -32.16 -1.67 13.30
C ARG A 101 -32.55 -0.56 14.27
N GLY A 102 -33.59 0.16 13.92
CA GLY A 102 -34.13 1.14 14.86
C GLY A 102 -35.13 2.12 14.27
N GLN A 103 -36.08 1.66 13.44
CA GLN A 103 -37.30 2.45 13.25
C GLN A 103 -38.51 1.56 13.53
N VAL A 104 -38.77 1.43 14.82
CA VAL A 104 -40.03 0.97 15.39
C VAL A 104 -40.50 2.04 16.37
N ARG A 105 -41.75 2.50 16.15
CA ARG A 105 -42.64 3.28 17.02
C ARG A 105 -42.36 4.80 17.05
N THR A 106 -43.36 5.67 16.95
CA THR A 106 -44.82 5.54 17.17
C THR A 106 -45.55 6.62 16.37
#